data_AF-A0A800F2G3-F1
#
_entry.id   AF-A0A800F2G3-F1
#
_cell.length_a   1.000
_cell.length_b   1.000
_cell.length_c   1.000
_cell.angle_alpha   90.00
_cell.angle_beta   90.00
_cell.angle_gamma   90.00
#
_symmetry.space_group_name_H-M   'P 1'
#
loop_
_entity.id
_entity.type
_entity.pdbx_description
1 polymer ?
#
loop_
_entity_poly.entity_id
_entity_poly.type
_entity_poly.pdbx_seq_one_letter_code
_entity_poly.pdbx_strand_id
1 'polypeptide(L)'
;MTDWLSKDFYNNSIENWAFSLILIIGAFIIGKVILWLFTNVIKKAAEKTKTKADDIILNIIEKPAIFIITIIGIWLGLYRLNFSPSLKGFIQHGMILLITLTITWLIVRLVSEIIEQYLVPIAQKSENDLDDQIIPIIKKGLKLGIWVLGSIVALNNAGFNVGALIAGLGIGGLAFAMAAKDSISNIFGGITIFADRHFRLNDRIKVAGYDGSVKDIGIRSTRLQTLEGRMVSIPNSKFTDTLVENVTSEPTRKVVLNLGLTYDTDHKQMNKAIEILKDIANSNESVDGNFKIAFSGFGDFSLNILFIYYITKEGDILMTQNDMNMSILERFNNENLEFAFPTQTIYNIKS
;
A
#
# COMPACT_ATOMS: atom_id res chain seq x y z
N MET A 1 55.53 41.16 39.69
CA MET A 1 54.69 39.93 39.75
C MET A 1 53.64 40.05 38.67
N THR A 2 54.01 39.93 37.38
CA THR A 2 53.40 38.96 36.44
C THR A 2 54.22 38.83 35.13
N ASP A 3 55.54 38.60 35.20
CA ASP A 3 56.41 38.54 34.00
C ASP A 3 56.36 37.21 33.24
N TRP A 4 55.51 36.28 33.68
CA TRP A 4 55.30 34.99 33.03
C TRP A 4 54.11 34.98 32.06
N LEU A 5 53.18 35.95 32.17
CA LEU A 5 51.98 36.05 31.34
C LEU A 5 52.26 36.48 29.88
N SER A 6 53.44 37.05 29.64
CA SER A 6 53.94 37.52 28.33
C SER A 6 54.73 36.45 27.55
N LYS A 7 54.91 35.23 28.08
CA LYS A 7 55.51 34.14 27.31
C LYS A 7 54.56 33.70 26.20
N ASP A 8 54.97 33.90 24.95
CA ASP A 8 54.23 33.41 23.80
C ASP A 8 54.31 31.89 23.70
N PHE A 9 53.16 31.24 23.75
CA PHE A 9 53.00 29.82 23.49
C PHE A 9 52.14 29.64 22.24
N TYR A 10 52.75 29.15 21.15
CA TYR A 10 52.13 29.06 19.81
C TYR A 10 51.52 30.39 19.34
N ASN A 11 52.30 31.48 19.32
CA ASN A 11 51.87 32.83 18.89
C ASN A 11 50.72 33.45 19.71
N ASN A 12 50.50 32.96 20.93
CA ASN A 12 49.46 33.43 21.84
C ASN A 12 50.01 33.64 23.24
N SER A 13 49.64 34.74 23.88
CA SER A 13 49.92 34.98 25.30
C SER A 13 49.19 33.97 26.18
N ILE A 14 49.72 33.73 27.38
CA ILE A 14 49.07 32.87 28.37
C ILE A 14 47.69 33.43 28.77
N GLU A 15 47.54 34.76 28.75
CA GLU A 15 46.24 35.42 28.97
C GLU A 15 45.20 35.00 27.92
N ASN A 16 45.55 34.97 26.63
CA ASN A 16 44.63 34.56 25.58
C ASN A 16 44.20 33.09 25.71
N TRP A 17 45.13 32.21 26.09
CA TRP A 17 44.83 30.82 26.41
C TRP A 17 43.90 30.68 27.61
N ALA A 18 44.17 31.42 28.70
CA ALA A 18 43.33 31.41 29.90
C ALA A 18 41.91 31.89 29.58
N PHE A 19 41.76 32.98 28.82
CA PHE A 19 40.45 33.48 28.40
C PHE A 19 39.71 32.50 27.48
N SER A 20 40.39 31.87 26.51
CA SER A 20 39.78 30.84 25.66
C SER A 20 39.25 29.66 26.50
N LEU A 21 40.05 29.20 27.47
CA LEU A 21 39.67 28.10 28.35
C LEU A 21 38.46 28.47 29.24
N ILE A 22 38.44 29.71 29.77
CA ILE A 22 37.29 30.24 30.52
C ILE A 22 36.03 30.29 29.66
N LEU A 23 36.12 30.72 28.40
CA LEU A 23 34.97 30.75 27.49
C LEU A 23 34.43 29.35 27.18
N ILE A 24 35.32 28.38 26.94
CA ILE A 24 34.93 26.99 26.64
C ILE A 24 34.26 26.34 27.86
N ILE A 25 34.90 26.44 29.03
CA ILE A 25 34.36 25.91 30.28
C ILE A 25 33.06 26.63 30.65
N GLY A 26 33.02 27.95 30.50
CA GLY A 26 31.84 28.77 30.73
C GLY A 26 30.66 28.35 29.84
N ALA A 27 30.87 28.17 28.54
CA ALA A 27 29.83 27.70 27.62
C ALA A 27 29.35 26.28 27.97
N PHE A 28 30.24 25.37 28.35
CA PHE A 28 29.84 24.04 28.81
C PHE A 28 29.00 24.09 30.10
N ILE A 29 29.40 24.90 31.08
CA ILE A 29 28.64 25.13 32.32
C ILE A 29 27.28 25.75 31.99
N ILE A 30 27.24 26.78 31.14
CA ILE A 30 25.99 27.43 30.69
C ILE A 30 25.08 26.39 30.01
N GLY A 31 25.62 25.55 29.13
CA GLY A 31 24.86 24.46 28.52
C GLY A 31 24.29 23.48 29.54
N LYS A 32 25.06 23.11 30.58
CA LYS A 32 24.60 22.27 31.69
C LYS A 32 23.54 22.94 32.56
N VAL A 33 23.68 24.23 32.83
CA VAL A 33 22.69 25.03 33.59
C VAL A 33 21.38 25.15 32.80
N ILE A 34 21.47 25.44 31.50
CA ILE A 34 20.32 25.47 30.60
C ILE A 34 19.63 24.12 30.62
N LEU A 35 20.36 23.01 30.47
CA LEU A 35 19.79 21.68 30.63
C LEU A 35 19.02 21.50 31.93
N TRP A 36 19.67 21.82 33.04
CA TRP A 36 19.10 21.65 34.36
C TRP A 36 17.82 22.48 34.52
N LEU A 37 17.80 23.72 34.00
CA LEU A 37 16.60 24.55 33.95
C LEU A 37 15.51 23.90 33.07
N PHE A 38 15.87 23.42 31.88
CA PHE A 38 14.94 22.76 30.97
C PHE A 38 14.32 21.50 31.60
N THR A 39 15.11 20.64 32.25
CA THR A 39 14.62 19.39 32.83
C THR A 39 13.90 19.57 34.15
N ASN A 40 14.35 20.48 35.01
CA ASN A 40 13.86 20.56 36.38
C ASN A 40 12.82 21.66 36.59
N VAL A 41 12.81 22.69 35.74
CA VAL A 41 11.89 23.83 35.85
C VAL A 41 10.88 23.81 34.71
N ILE A 42 11.36 23.84 33.46
CA ILE A 42 10.49 24.00 32.29
C ILE A 42 9.65 22.74 32.06
N LYS A 43 10.24 21.54 32.13
CA LYS A 43 9.49 20.28 31.97
C LYS A 43 8.43 20.09 33.05
N LYS A 44 8.73 20.41 34.32
CA LYS A 44 7.74 20.37 35.42
C LYS A 44 6.63 21.41 35.28
N ALA A 45 6.88 22.51 34.58
CA ALA A 45 5.88 23.51 34.26
C ALA A 45 5.02 23.10 33.06
N ALA A 46 5.63 22.48 32.03
CA ALA A 46 4.95 21.93 30.86
C ALA A 46 4.06 20.73 31.19
N GLU A 47 4.43 19.90 32.17
CA GLU A 47 3.56 18.84 32.69
C GLU A 47 2.23 19.38 33.28
N LYS A 48 2.15 20.69 33.56
CA LYS A 48 0.93 21.37 34.03
C LYS A 48 0.10 22.00 32.90
N THR A 49 0.62 22.08 31.67
CA THR A 49 -0.15 22.55 30.51
C THR A 49 -0.93 21.40 29.86
N LYS A 50 -2.03 21.72 29.18
CA LYS A 50 -2.89 20.74 28.51
C LYS A 50 -2.34 20.31 27.13
N THR A 51 -1.28 20.96 26.64
CA THR A 51 -0.77 20.89 25.27
C THR A 51 0.43 19.95 25.13
N LYS A 52 0.27 18.86 24.37
CA LYS A 52 1.36 17.90 24.07
C LYS A 52 2.51 18.48 23.23
N ALA A 53 2.29 19.63 22.58
CA ALA A 53 3.30 20.27 21.75
C ALA A 53 4.50 20.76 22.58
N ASP A 54 4.26 21.19 23.82
CA ASP A 54 5.29 21.72 24.70
C ASP A 54 6.28 20.61 25.07
N ASP A 55 5.76 19.45 25.46
CA ASP A 55 6.58 18.27 25.79
C ASP A 55 7.43 17.80 24.61
N ILE A 56 6.88 17.85 23.39
CA ILE A 56 7.58 17.48 22.15
C ILE A 56 8.75 18.42 21.90
N ILE A 57 8.50 19.73 21.89
CA ILE A 57 9.54 20.74 21.64
C ILE A 57 10.66 20.64 22.69
N LEU A 58 10.28 20.44 23.95
CA LEU A 58 11.24 20.28 25.06
C LEU A 58 12.09 19.03 24.87
N ASN A 59 11.48 17.88 24.58
CA ASN A 59 12.21 16.66 24.32
C ASN A 59 13.11 16.80 23.09
N ILE A 60 12.73 17.52 22.05
CA ILE A 60 13.59 17.71 20.86
C ILE A 60 14.85 18.52 21.21
N ILE A 61 14.68 19.66 21.87
CA ILE A 61 15.74 20.68 22.03
C ILE A 61 16.70 20.35 23.18
N GLU A 62 16.24 19.67 24.22
CA GLU A 62 16.96 19.47 25.49
C GLU A 62 18.45 19.10 25.32
N LYS A 63 18.77 17.98 24.65
CA LYS A 63 20.15 17.48 24.53
C LYS A 63 20.95 18.18 23.41
N PRO A 64 20.38 18.46 22.21
CA PRO A 64 21.04 19.27 21.19
C PRO A 64 21.48 20.66 21.64
N ALA A 65 20.69 21.32 22.49
CA ALA A 65 20.99 22.67 22.94
C ALA A 65 22.38 22.77 23.62
N ILE A 66 22.74 21.85 24.52
CA ILE A 66 24.07 21.84 25.16
C ILE A 66 25.16 21.76 24.11
N PHE A 67 24.97 20.85 23.16
CA PHE A 67 26.00 20.53 22.20
C PHE A 67 26.24 21.73 21.27
N ILE A 68 25.16 22.39 20.85
CA ILE A 68 25.20 23.66 20.10
C ILE A 68 25.91 24.74 20.93
N ILE A 69 25.51 24.95 22.18
CA ILE A 69 26.09 25.98 23.06
C ILE A 69 27.58 25.70 23.30
N THR A 70 27.94 24.44 23.52
CA THR A 70 29.33 24.00 23.72
C THR A 70 30.16 24.22 22.46
N ILE A 71 29.62 23.88 21.27
CA ILE A 71 30.29 24.17 19.99
C ILE A 71 30.48 25.68 19.80
N ILE A 72 29.47 26.50 20.10
CA ILE A 72 29.58 27.97 20.01
C ILE A 72 30.67 28.47 20.96
N GLY A 73 30.73 27.96 22.19
CA GLY A 73 31.77 28.30 23.16
C GLY A 73 33.18 27.92 22.69
N ILE A 74 33.33 26.72 22.12
CA ILE A 74 34.58 26.27 21.50
C ILE A 74 34.93 27.17 20.31
N TRP A 75 33.95 27.55 19.49
CA TRP A 75 34.17 28.42 18.34
C TRP A 75 34.67 29.80 18.77
N LEU A 76 33.99 30.43 19.73
CA LEU A 76 34.36 31.74 20.26
C LEU A 76 35.72 31.71 20.99
N GLY A 77 36.00 30.65 21.75
CA GLY A 77 37.28 30.47 22.43
C GLY A 77 38.44 30.33 21.44
N LEU A 78 38.31 29.42 20.48
CA LEU A 78 39.33 29.15 19.47
C LEU A 78 39.51 30.31 18.47
N TYR A 79 38.46 31.06 18.15
CA TYR A 79 38.53 32.21 17.24
C TYR A 79 39.43 33.34 17.79
N ARG A 80 39.54 33.44 19.12
CA ARG A 80 40.39 34.43 19.78
C ARG A 80 41.88 34.09 19.72
N LEU A 81 42.22 32.82 19.44
CA LEU A 81 43.60 32.36 19.37
C LEU A 81 44.19 32.53 17.96
N ASN A 82 45.40 33.05 17.90
CA ASN A 82 46.18 33.22 16.69
C ASN A 82 46.87 31.91 16.31
N PHE A 83 46.16 31.04 15.60
CA PHE A 83 46.72 29.84 15.00
C PHE A 83 47.33 30.10 13.61
N SER A 84 48.19 29.18 13.14
CA SER A 84 48.66 29.16 11.76
C SER A 84 47.49 29.00 10.78
N PRO A 85 47.59 29.49 9.52
CA PRO A 85 46.51 29.39 8.55
C PRO A 85 45.99 27.96 8.34
N SER A 86 46.89 26.97 8.30
CA SER A 86 46.54 25.55 8.18
C SER A 86 45.71 25.04 9.35
N LEU A 87 46.08 25.41 10.58
CA LEU A 87 45.36 25.00 11.78
C LEU A 87 44.00 25.71 11.91
N LYS A 88 43.91 26.99 11.53
CA LYS A 88 42.63 27.72 11.43
C LYS A 88 41.66 27.04 10.45
N GLY A 89 42.15 26.67 9.26
CA GLY A 89 41.35 25.95 8.27
C GLY A 89 40.87 24.58 8.76
N PHE A 90 41.75 23.81 9.40
CA PHE A 90 41.37 22.52 10.01
C PHE A 90 40.30 22.67 11.10
N ILE A 91 40.47 23.64 12.00
CA ILE A 91 39.47 23.94 13.04
C ILE A 91 38.14 24.36 12.39
N GLN A 92 38.16 25.24 11.39
CA GLN A 92 36.95 25.70 10.72
C GLN A 92 36.17 24.55 10.06
N HIS A 93 36.83 23.68 9.30
CA HIS A 93 36.20 22.52 8.68
C HIS A 93 35.65 21.54 9.73
N GLY A 94 36.42 21.29 10.80
CA GLY A 94 35.97 20.45 11.92
C GLY A 94 34.74 21.00 12.62
N MET A 95 34.67 22.32 12.83
CA MET A 95 33.52 22.98 13.45
C MET A 95 32.28 22.94 12.56
N ILE A 96 32.44 23.20 11.26
CA ILE A 96 31.34 23.09 10.29
C ILE A 96 30.79 21.65 10.24
N LEU A 97 31.67 20.64 10.28
CA LEU A 97 31.30 19.23 10.36
C LEU A 97 30.48 18.95 11.63
N LEU A 98 30.98 19.37 12.80
CA LEU A 98 30.30 19.17 14.08
C LEU A 98 28.93 19.87 14.12
N ILE A 99 28.83 21.11 13.65
CA ILE A 99 27.56 21.85 13.58
C ILE A 99 26.57 21.11 12.67
N THR A 100 27.01 20.68 11.49
CA THR A 100 26.15 19.99 10.52
C THR A 100 25.64 18.65 11.06
N LEU A 101 26.50 17.87 11.72
CA LEU A 101 26.08 16.62 12.39
C LEU A 101 25.14 16.87 13.57
N THR A 102 25.31 17.99 14.28
CA THR A 102 24.42 18.38 15.38
C THR A 102 23.03 18.74 14.87
N ILE A 103 22.95 19.50 13.77
CA ILE A 103 21.69 19.82 13.09
C ILE A 103 21.05 18.53 12.56
N THR A 104 21.83 17.64 11.96
CA THR A 104 21.35 16.32 11.51
C THR A 104 20.74 15.53 12.66
N TRP A 105 21.43 15.48 13.81
CA TRP A 105 20.93 14.80 15.00
C TRP A 105 19.64 15.45 15.54
N LEU A 106 19.53 16.78 15.51
CA LEU A 106 18.32 17.51 15.87
C LEU A 106 17.15 17.11 14.96
N ILE A 107 17.37 17.03 13.64
CA ILE A 107 16.35 16.59 12.66
C ILE A 107 15.94 15.14 12.93
N VAL A 108 16.90 14.23 13.17
CA VAL A 108 16.60 12.83 13.52
C VAL A 108 15.73 12.75 14.78
N ARG A 109 16.01 13.59 15.78
CA ARG A 109 15.24 13.62 17.02
C ARG A 109 13.84 14.17 16.78
N LEU A 110 13.71 15.26 16.03
CA LEU A 110 12.43 15.82 15.60
C LEU A 110 11.55 14.75 14.91
N VAL A 111 12.10 14.07 13.90
CA VAL A 111 11.37 12.99 13.20
C VAL A 111 11.01 11.85 14.14
N SER A 112 11.94 11.44 15.01
CA SER A 112 11.69 10.34 15.96
C SER A 112 10.57 10.66 16.95
N GLU A 113 10.53 11.88 17.48
CA GLU A 113 9.49 12.34 18.40
C GLU A 113 8.14 12.50 17.70
N ILE A 114 8.12 13.01 16.47
CA ILE A 114 6.88 13.08 15.66
C ILE A 114 6.32 11.67 15.44
N ILE A 115 7.16 10.70 15.07
CA ILE A 115 6.72 9.31 14.87
C ILE A 115 6.17 8.73 16.18
N GLU A 116 6.88 8.91 17.30
CA GLU A 116 6.47 8.36 18.58
C GLU A 116 5.17 8.94 19.12
N GLN A 117 4.92 10.22 18.87
CA GLN A 117 3.78 10.95 19.46
C GLN A 117 2.54 10.94 18.57
N TYR A 118 2.72 10.86 17.24
CA TYR A 118 1.62 10.91 16.29
C TYR A 118 1.36 9.57 15.60
N LEU A 119 2.40 8.86 15.12
CA LEU A 119 2.19 7.63 14.37
C LEU A 119 1.98 6.41 15.28
N VAL A 120 2.80 6.23 16.32
CA VAL A 120 2.68 5.06 17.23
C VAL A 120 1.31 4.97 17.92
N PRO A 121 0.72 6.06 18.45
CA PRO A 121 -0.59 5.95 19.11
C PRO A 121 -1.75 5.72 18.14
N ILE A 122 -1.58 6.04 16.86
CA ILE A 122 -2.57 5.72 15.81
C ILE A 122 -2.52 4.22 15.51
N ALA A 123 -1.32 3.65 15.36
CA ALA A 123 -1.14 2.21 15.17
C ALA A 123 -1.66 1.38 16.34
N GLN A 124 -1.36 1.76 17.58
CA GLN A 124 -1.83 1.04 18.77
C GLN A 124 -3.36 1.04 18.94
N LYS A 125 -4.07 1.97 18.28
CA LYS A 125 -5.54 2.01 18.26
C LYS A 125 -6.15 1.22 17.11
N SER A 126 -5.33 0.83 16.13
CA SER A 126 -5.71 -0.04 15.04
C SER A 126 -5.77 -1.47 15.60
N GLU A 127 -6.83 -2.22 15.31
CA GLU A 127 -6.93 -3.65 15.65
C GLU A 127 -5.99 -4.52 14.77
N ASN A 128 -5.17 -3.89 13.94
CA ASN A 128 -4.41 -4.54 12.88
C ASN A 128 -2.94 -4.68 13.28
N ASP A 129 -2.48 -5.92 13.52
CA ASP A 129 -1.09 -6.27 13.88
C ASP A 129 -0.02 -5.77 12.89
N LEU A 130 -0.44 -5.31 11.71
CA LEU A 130 0.42 -4.79 10.64
C LEU A 130 1.02 -3.43 10.99
N ASP A 131 0.29 -2.55 11.67
CA ASP A 131 0.75 -1.18 11.94
C ASP A 131 1.92 -1.17 12.94
N ASP A 132 1.88 -2.08 13.92
CA ASP A 132 2.91 -2.25 14.95
C ASP A 132 4.24 -2.77 14.40
N GLN A 133 4.22 -3.52 13.29
CA GLN A 133 5.43 -4.04 12.65
C GLN A 133 6.02 -3.08 11.61
N ILE A 134 5.16 -2.31 10.92
CA ILE A 134 5.59 -1.38 9.85
C ILE A 134 6.24 -0.12 10.43
N ILE A 135 5.67 0.44 11.51
CA ILE A 135 6.17 1.70 12.09
C ILE A 135 7.65 1.62 12.51
N PRO A 136 8.13 0.58 13.23
CA PRO A 136 9.54 0.45 13.57
C PRO A 136 10.47 0.41 12.35
N ILE A 137 10.02 -0.20 11.24
CA ILE A 137 10.79 -0.29 9.99
C ILE A 137 10.90 1.10 9.37
N ILE A 138 9.78 1.83 9.23
CA ILE A 138 9.77 3.20 8.71
C ILE A 138 10.64 4.12 9.56
N LYS A 139 10.52 4.05 10.89
CA LYS A 139 11.33 4.85 11.83
C LYS A 139 12.82 4.61 11.66
N LYS A 140 13.24 3.33 11.58
CA LYS A 140 14.65 2.96 11.36
C LYS A 140 15.14 3.42 9.98
N GLY A 141 14.33 3.24 8.93
CA GLY A 141 14.65 3.65 7.56
C GLY A 141 14.83 5.16 7.42
N LEU A 142 13.88 5.95 7.92
CA LEU A 142 13.98 7.42 7.92
C LEU A 142 15.20 7.90 8.70
N LYS A 143 15.44 7.36 9.90
CA LYS A 143 16.62 7.70 10.71
C LYS A 143 17.92 7.40 9.96
N LEU A 144 18.02 6.23 9.33
CA LEU A 144 19.18 5.86 8.53
C LEU A 144 19.38 6.83 7.36
N GLY A 145 18.32 7.13 6.60
CA GLY A 145 18.35 8.07 5.48
C GLY A 145 18.82 9.47 5.89
N ILE A 146 18.27 10.02 6.98
CA ILE A 146 18.66 11.34 7.50
C ILE A 146 20.13 11.34 7.93
N TRP A 147 20.61 10.28 8.61
CA TRP A 147 22.02 10.18 9.00
C TRP A 147 22.96 10.08 7.80
N VAL A 148 22.61 9.29 6.78
CA VAL A 148 23.40 9.16 5.55
C VAL A 148 23.49 10.52 4.84
N LEU A 149 22.35 11.17 4.59
CA LEU A 149 22.30 12.47 3.94
C LEU A 149 23.02 13.56 4.76
N GLY A 150 22.75 13.61 6.06
CA GLY A 150 23.40 14.57 6.96
C GLY A 150 24.91 14.39 7.06
N SER A 151 25.41 13.15 7.00
CA SER A 151 26.85 12.87 6.96
C SER A 151 27.49 13.35 5.65
N ILE A 152 26.82 13.16 4.51
CA ILE A 152 27.29 13.66 3.21
C ILE A 152 27.35 15.19 3.22
N VAL A 153 26.29 15.86 3.71
CA VAL A 153 26.25 17.31 3.81
C VAL A 153 27.35 17.81 4.77
N ALA A 154 27.58 17.12 5.89
CA ALA A 154 28.64 17.47 6.84
C ALA A 154 30.03 17.36 6.22
N LEU A 155 30.30 16.29 5.46
CA LEU A 155 31.57 16.12 4.74
C LEU A 155 31.74 17.18 3.63
N ASN A 156 30.69 17.45 2.86
CA ASN A 156 30.73 18.46 1.80
C ASN A 156 31.01 19.85 2.36
N ASN A 157 30.33 20.24 3.43
CA ASN A 157 30.52 21.53 4.08
C ASN A 157 31.91 21.66 4.75
N ALA A 158 32.51 20.53 5.14
CA ALA A 158 33.88 20.47 5.64
C ALA A 158 34.95 20.48 4.53
N GLY A 159 34.56 20.65 3.26
CA GLY A 159 35.47 20.77 2.13
C GLY A 159 35.87 19.45 1.47
N PHE A 160 35.27 18.32 1.86
CA PHE A 160 35.51 17.04 1.19
C PHE A 160 34.70 16.94 -0.10
N ASN A 161 35.30 16.36 -1.16
CA ASN A 161 34.57 16.03 -2.36
C ASN A 161 33.72 14.77 -2.14
N VAL A 162 32.40 14.95 -2.03
CA VAL A 162 31.44 13.87 -1.80
C VAL A 162 30.84 13.29 -3.09
N GLY A 163 31.31 13.71 -4.27
CA GLY A 163 30.76 13.29 -5.56
C GLY A 163 30.74 11.77 -5.74
N ALA A 164 31.82 11.08 -5.35
CA ALA A 164 31.88 9.62 -5.39
C ALA A 164 30.90 8.94 -4.42
N LEU A 165 30.69 9.51 -3.22
CA LEU A 165 29.74 9.01 -2.24
C LEU A 165 28.30 9.16 -2.74
N ILE A 166 27.96 10.32 -3.30
CA ILE A 166 26.65 10.60 -3.89
C ILE A 166 26.41 9.66 -5.09
N ALA A 167 27.39 9.49 -5.97
CA ALA A 167 27.29 8.59 -7.11
C ALA A 167 27.07 7.13 -6.66
N GLY A 168 27.85 6.66 -5.67
CA GLY A 168 27.70 5.32 -5.09
C GLY A 168 26.33 5.09 -4.45
N LEU A 169 25.81 6.08 -3.70
CA LEU A 169 24.47 6.02 -3.11
C LEU A 169 23.36 6.13 -4.15
N GLY A 170 23.57 6.86 -5.25
CA GLY A 170 22.64 6.89 -6.37
C GLY A 170 22.47 5.50 -7.00
N ILE A 171 23.58 4.83 -7.32
CA ILE A 171 23.59 3.48 -7.87
C ILE A 171 23.03 2.46 -6.87
N GLY A 172 23.50 2.51 -5.61
CA GLY A 172 23.02 1.63 -4.55
C GLY A 172 21.54 1.84 -4.21
N GLY A 173 21.08 3.09 -4.23
CA GLY A 173 19.69 3.47 -4.04
C GLY A 173 18.80 2.99 -5.19
N LEU A 174 19.27 3.07 -6.44
CA LEU A 174 18.57 2.49 -7.59
C LEU A 174 18.45 0.97 -7.47
N ALA A 175 19.54 0.28 -7.11
CA ALA A 175 19.52 -1.17 -6.89
C ALA A 175 18.53 -1.56 -5.78
N PHE A 176 18.53 -0.83 -4.67
CA PHE A 176 17.58 -1.02 -3.58
C PHE A 176 16.13 -0.77 -4.04
N ALA A 177 15.88 0.31 -4.78
CA ALA A 177 14.56 0.63 -5.31
C ALA A 177 14.04 -0.45 -6.27
N MET A 178 14.91 -0.98 -7.14
CA MET A 178 14.58 -2.10 -8.02
C MET A 178 14.23 -3.37 -7.21
N ALA A 179 14.97 -3.66 -6.15
CA ALA A 179 14.67 -4.80 -5.27
C ALA A 179 13.36 -4.62 -4.49
N ALA A 180 13.03 -3.39 -4.10
CA ALA A 180 11.80 -3.06 -3.38
C ALA A 180 10.57 -2.88 -4.28
N LYS A 181 10.75 -2.83 -5.61
CA LYS A 181 9.72 -2.50 -6.60
C LYS A 181 8.43 -3.30 -6.40
N ASP A 182 8.53 -4.61 -6.27
CA ASP A 182 7.35 -5.48 -6.17
C ASP A 182 6.59 -5.27 -4.85
N SER A 183 7.31 -5.05 -3.75
CA SER A 183 6.69 -4.73 -2.46
C SER A 183 5.89 -3.43 -2.54
N ILE A 184 6.48 -2.39 -3.15
CA ILE A 184 5.83 -1.09 -3.34
C ILE A 184 4.62 -1.22 -4.28
N SER A 185 4.77 -1.92 -5.40
CA SER A 185 3.69 -2.15 -6.37
C SER A 185 2.47 -2.83 -5.73
N ASN A 186 2.69 -3.82 -4.86
CA ASN A 186 1.61 -4.46 -4.14
C ASN A 186 0.90 -3.56 -3.13
N ILE A 187 1.64 -2.68 -2.43
CA ILE A 187 1.03 -1.71 -1.51
C ILE A 187 0.13 -0.75 -2.29
N PHE A 188 0.63 -0.19 -3.39
CA PHE A 188 -0.18 0.67 -4.25
C PHE A 188 -1.37 -0.07 -4.86
N GLY A 189 -1.19 -1.31 -5.29
CA GLY A 189 -2.30 -2.15 -5.75
C GLY A 189 -3.38 -2.32 -4.68
N GLY A 190 -3.00 -2.51 -3.42
CA GLY A 190 -3.93 -2.57 -2.29
C GLY A 190 -4.72 -1.28 -2.13
N ILE A 191 -4.02 -0.13 -2.13
CA ILE A 191 -4.65 1.19 -2.05
C ILE A 191 -5.64 1.40 -3.20
N THR A 192 -5.28 1.04 -4.43
CA THR A 192 -6.15 1.15 -5.60
C THR A 192 -7.40 0.27 -5.48
N ILE A 193 -7.28 -0.97 -5.01
CA ILE A 193 -8.43 -1.84 -4.74
C ILE A 193 -9.41 -1.16 -3.77
N PHE A 194 -8.90 -0.58 -2.68
CA PHE A 194 -9.71 0.13 -1.68
C PHE A 194 -10.33 1.43 -2.21
N ALA A 195 -9.58 2.19 -3.01
CA ALA A 195 -10.01 3.48 -3.55
C ALA A 195 -11.10 3.31 -4.61
N ASP A 196 -10.86 2.44 -5.60
CA ASP A 196 -11.74 2.29 -6.76
C ASP A 196 -12.88 1.29 -6.51
N ARG A 197 -12.72 0.42 -5.50
CA ARG A 197 -13.74 -0.56 -5.06
C ARG A 197 -14.31 -1.42 -6.19
N HIS A 198 -13.46 -1.87 -7.11
CA HIS A 198 -13.82 -2.80 -8.19
C HIS A 198 -14.50 -4.09 -7.68
N PHE A 199 -14.16 -4.50 -6.44
CA PHE A 199 -14.81 -5.57 -5.69
C PHE A 199 -14.70 -5.30 -4.19
N ARG A 200 -15.51 -6.00 -3.40
CA ARG A 200 -15.56 -5.89 -1.94
C ARG A 200 -15.32 -7.23 -1.26
N LEU A 201 -15.14 -7.20 0.06
CA LEU A 201 -15.20 -8.42 0.88
C LEU A 201 -16.49 -9.18 0.57
N ASN A 202 -16.35 -10.50 0.44
CA ASN A 202 -17.37 -11.47 0.06
C ASN A 202 -17.85 -11.45 -1.40
N ASP A 203 -17.41 -10.51 -2.24
CA ASP A 203 -17.68 -10.60 -3.68
C ASP A 203 -16.98 -11.84 -4.26
N ARG A 204 -17.68 -12.55 -5.16
CA ARG A 204 -17.09 -13.58 -6.01
C ARG A 204 -16.49 -12.90 -7.23
N ILE A 205 -15.20 -13.14 -7.45
CA ILE A 205 -14.46 -12.59 -8.56
C ILE A 205 -13.71 -13.69 -9.31
N LYS A 206 -13.42 -13.43 -10.59
CA LYS A 206 -12.44 -14.20 -11.35
C LYS A 206 -11.24 -13.33 -11.70
N VAL A 207 -10.06 -13.82 -11.37
CA VAL A 207 -8.79 -13.12 -11.61
C VAL A 207 -7.67 -14.14 -11.74
N ALA A 208 -6.76 -13.92 -12.70
CA ALA A 208 -5.58 -14.76 -12.91
C ALA A 208 -5.87 -16.28 -12.96
N GLY A 209 -7.02 -16.68 -13.50
CA GLY A 209 -7.44 -18.09 -13.62
C GLY A 209 -8.10 -18.68 -12.37
N TYR A 210 -8.22 -17.93 -11.28
CA TYR A 210 -8.94 -18.34 -10.07
C TYR A 210 -10.36 -17.79 -10.06
N ASP A 211 -11.32 -18.58 -9.59
CA ASP A 211 -12.72 -18.22 -9.37
C ASP A 211 -13.07 -18.49 -7.90
N GLY A 212 -13.44 -17.44 -7.17
CA GLY A 212 -13.69 -17.54 -5.74
C GLY A 212 -14.17 -16.25 -5.07
N SER A 213 -14.53 -16.36 -3.80
CA SER A 213 -15.00 -15.24 -2.99
C SER A 213 -13.87 -14.57 -2.22
N VAL A 214 -13.85 -13.24 -2.20
CA VAL A 214 -12.87 -12.44 -1.46
C VAL A 214 -13.12 -12.59 0.03
N LYS A 215 -12.11 -13.04 0.78
CA LYS A 215 -12.19 -13.22 2.23
C LYS A 215 -11.44 -12.17 3.03
N ASP A 216 -10.36 -11.65 2.48
CA ASP A 216 -9.52 -10.66 3.13
C ASP A 216 -8.79 -9.82 2.09
N ILE A 217 -8.67 -8.51 2.33
CA ILE A 217 -7.91 -7.56 1.50
C ILE A 217 -6.82 -6.97 2.39
N GLY A 218 -5.66 -7.61 2.39
CA GLY A 218 -4.49 -7.15 3.14
C GLY A 218 -3.71 -6.06 2.40
N ILE A 219 -2.70 -5.50 3.08
CA ILE A 219 -1.85 -4.42 2.52
C ILE A 219 -1.12 -4.85 1.23
N ARG A 220 -0.61 -6.09 1.18
CA ARG A 220 0.20 -6.60 0.05
C ARG A 220 -0.53 -7.64 -0.81
N SER A 221 -1.52 -8.31 -0.26
CA SER A 221 -2.17 -9.44 -0.93
C SER A 221 -3.64 -9.56 -0.51
N THR A 222 -4.45 -10.03 -1.44
CA THR A 222 -5.87 -10.33 -1.25
C THR A 222 -6.05 -11.84 -1.20
N ARG A 223 -6.84 -12.33 -0.26
CA ARG A 223 -7.12 -13.76 -0.08
C ARG A 223 -8.48 -14.10 -0.67
N LEU A 224 -8.49 -15.08 -1.57
CA LEU A 224 -9.69 -15.64 -2.18
C LEU A 224 -9.95 -17.04 -1.63
N GLN A 225 -11.20 -17.39 -1.38
CA GLN A 225 -11.62 -18.78 -1.20
C GLN A 225 -12.23 -19.27 -2.51
N THR A 226 -11.61 -20.26 -3.14
CA THR A 226 -12.12 -20.84 -4.40
C THR A 226 -13.44 -21.57 -4.15
N LEU A 227 -14.16 -21.89 -5.23
CA LEU A 227 -15.38 -22.71 -5.16
C LEU A 227 -15.14 -24.12 -4.61
N GLU A 228 -13.90 -24.60 -4.65
CA GLU A 228 -13.43 -25.85 -4.05
C GLU A 228 -13.11 -25.71 -2.55
N GLY A 229 -13.27 -24.51 -1.98
CA GLY A 229 -13.00 -24.20 -0.57
C GLY A 229 -11.54 -23.90 -0.24
N ARG A 230 -10.63 -23.79 -1.23
CA ARG A 230 -9.20 -23.56 -1.02
C ARG A 230 -8.90 -22.07 -0.87
N MET A 231 -7.97 -21.71 0.04
CA MET A 231 -7.50 -20.34 0.19
C MET A 231 -6.33 -20.04 -0.74
N VAL A 232 -6.49 -19.03 -1.58
CA VAL A 232 -5.48 -18.54 -2.53
C VAL A 232 -5.10 -17.11 -2.15
N SER A 233 -3.80 -16.84 -1.99
CA SER A 233 -3.30 -15.49 -1.74
C SER A 233 -2.72 -14.91 -3.01
N ILE A 234 -3.30 -13.79 -3.48
CA ILE A 234 -2.91 -13.13 -4.72
C ILE A 234 -2.26 -11.79 -4.38
N PRO A 235 -1.04 -11.49 -4.90
CA PRO A 235 -0.42 -10.19 -4.73
C PRO A 235 -1.33 -9.08 -5.28
N ASN A 236 -1.50 -7.99 -4.54
CA ASN A 236 -2.43 -6.93 -4.88
C ASN A 236 -2.12 -6.27 -6.25
N SER A 237 -0.85 -6.25 -6.68
CA SER A 237 -0.48 -5.73 -8.01
C SER A 237 -1.13 -6.51 -9.15
N LYS A 238 -1.48 -7.78 -8.95
CA LYS A 238 -2.17 -8.57 -9.98
C LYS A 238 -3.58 -8.07 -10.28
N PHE A 239 -4.24 -7.42 -9.33
CA PHE A 239 -5.59 -6.87 -9.53
C PHE A 239 -5.56 -5.54 -10.29
N THR A 240 -4.43 -4.83 -10.28
CA THR A 240 -4.24 -3.63 -11.09
C THR A 240 -3.67 -3.93 -12.47
N ASP A 241 -2.91 -5.03 -12.60
CA ASP A 241 -2.23 -5.38 -13.84
C ASP A 241 -3.07 -6.28 -14.77
N THR A 242 -4.16 -6.88 -14.27
CA THR A 242 -4.97 -7.85 -15.02
C THR A 242 -6.46 -7.53 -14.95
N LEU A 243 -7.23 -8.12 -15.87
CA LEU A 243 -8.69 -8.01 -15.87
C LEU A 243 -9.26 -8.76 -14.67
N VAL A 244 -10.21 -8.11 -13.99
CA VAL A 244 -10.96 -8.69 -12.87
C VAL A 244 -12.43 -8.73 -13.26
N GLU A 245 -13.01 -9.93 -13.31
CA GLU A 245 -14.44 -10.12 -13.53
C GLU A 245 -15.15 -10.20 -12.17
N ASN A 246 -15.97 -9.22 -11.83
CA ASN A 246 -16.79 -9.25 -10.62
C ASN A 246 -18.11 -9.99 -10.90
N VAL A 247 -18.15 -11.28 -10.56
CA VAL A 247 -19.30 -12.15 -10.79
C VAL A 247 -20.49 -11.74 -9.92
N THR A 248 -20.25 -11.29 -8.68
CA THR A 248 -21.31 -10.85 -7.76
C THR A 248 -21.99 -9.55 -8.21
N SER A 249 -21.32 -8.73 -9.03
CA SER A 249 -21.88 -7.50 -9.57
C SER A 249 -22.92 -7.71 -10.67
N GLU A 250 -23.00 -8.93 -11.24
CA GLU A 250 -23.96 -9.29 -12.30
C GLU A 250 -25.41 -8.99 -11.85
N PRO A 251 -26.18 -8.19 -12.61
CA PRO A 251 -27.57 -7.86 -12.25
C PRO A 251 -28.54 -9.00 -12.60
N THR A 252 -28.25 -9.74 -13.67
CA THR A 252 -29.02 -10.93 -14.07
C THR A 252 -28.10 -11.94 -14.74
N ARG A 253 -28.36 -13.23 -14.52
CA ARG A 253 -27.55 -14.33 -15.03
C ARG A 253 -28.10 -14.84 -16.34
N LYS A 254 -27.36 -14.66 -17.44
CA LYS A 254 -27.76 -15.19 -18.75
C LYS A 254 -27.70 -16.73 -18.78
N VAL A 255 -28.78 -17.37 -19.21
CA VAL A 255 -28.84 -18.79 -19.55
C VAL A 255 -29.16 -18.94 -21.04
N VAL A 256 -28.50 -19.90 -21.69
CA VAL A 256 -28.72 -20.21 -23.10
C VAL A 256 -29.12 -21.68 -23.22
N LEU A 257 -30.34 -21.91 -23.67
CA LEU A 257 -30.89 -23.22 -23.99
C LEU A 257 -31.03 -23.37 -25.51
N ASN A 258 -30.46 -24.44 -26.04
CA ASN A 258 -30.64 -24.85 -27.42
C ASN A 258 -31.55 -26.08 -27.41
N LEU A 259 -32.80 -25.90 -27.84
CA LEU A 259 -33.78 -26.97 -27.92
C LEU A 259 -33.84 -27.47 -29.37
N GLY A 260 -33.71 -28.78 -29.57
CA GLY A 260 -33.89 -29.41 -30.88
C GLY A 260 -35.21 -30.13 -30.94
N LEU A 261 -36.05 -29.79 -31.91
CA LEU A 261 -37.28 -30.53 -32.23
C LEU A 261 -37.08 -31.41 -33.47
N THR A 262 -37.86 -32.47 -33.62
CA THR A 262 -37.78 -33.37 -34.79
C THR A 262 -38.12 -32.63 -36.09
N TYR A 263 -37.61 -33.12 -37.23
CA TYR A 263 -37.89 -32.55 -38.56
C TYR A 263 -39.36 -32.69 -38.99
N ASP A 264 -40.13 -33.53 -38.31
CA ASP A 264 -41.58 -33.65 -38.51
C ASP A 264 -42.36 -32.49 -37.89
N THR A 265 -41.70 -31.62 -37.11
CA THR A 265 -42.32 -30.42 -36.51
C THR A 265 -42.64 -29.38 -37.58
N ASP A 266 -43.93 -29.15 -37.81
CA ASP A 266 -44.39 -28.17 -38.79
C ASP A 266 -44.31 -26.71 -38.30
N HIS A 267 -44.61 -25.76 -39.18
CA HIS A 267 -44.60 -24.32 -38.85
C HIS A 267 -45.56 -23.95 -37.71
N LYS A 268 -46.72 -24.60 -37.59
CA LYS A 268 -47.68 -24.30 -36.53
C LYS A 268 -47.18 -24.82 -35.18
N GLN A 269 -46.66 -26.05 -35.16
CA GLN A 269 -46.04 -26.66 -33.99
C GLN A 269 -44.81 -25.86 -33.54
N MET A 270 -43.98 -25.38 -34.46
CA MET A 270 -42.83 -24.52 -34.13
C MET A 270 -43.26 -23.20 -33.48
N ASN A 271 -44.29 -22.52 -34.02
CA ASN A 271 -44.81 -21.31 -33.38
C ASN A 271 -45.42 -21.59 -32.01
N LYS A 272 -46.13 -22.71 -31.86
CA LYS A 272 -46.70 -23.16 -30.58
C LYS A 272 -45.59 -23.45 -29.55
N ALA A 273 -44.50 -24.09 -29.95
CA ALA A 273 -43.33 -24.30 -29.09
C ALA A 273 -42.76 -22.97 -28.58
N ILE A 274 -42.60 -21.99 -29.48
CA ILE A 274 -42.14 -20.64 -29.12
C ILE A 274 -43.11 -19.95 -28.15
N GLU A 275 -44.43 -20.06 -28.37
CA GLU A 275 -45.44 -19.51 -27.45
C GLU A 275 -45.39 -20.15 -26.07
N ILE A 276 -45.25 -21.48 -25.98
CA ILE A 276 -45.09 -22.19 -24.72
C ILE A 276 -43.87 -21.67 -23.97
N LEU A 277 -42.72 -21.53 -24.63
CA LEU A 277 -41.49 -21.01 -24.03
C LEU A 277 -41.66 -19.58 -23.50
N LYS A 278 -42.36 -18.71 -24.25
CA LYS A 278 -42.69 -17.35 -23.79
C LYS A 278 -43.50 -17.39 -22.50
N ASP A 279 -44.53 -18.25 -22.45
CA ASP A 279 -45.38 -18.38 -21.29
C ASP A 279 -44.62 -18.94 -20.08
N ILE A 280 -43.71 -19.92 -20.28
CA ILE A 280 -42.89 -20.48 -19.19
C ILE A 280 -42.04 -19.36 -18.59
N ALA A 281 -41.34 -18.60 -19.44
CA ALA A 281 -40.49 -17.49 -19.01
C ALA A 281 -41.27 -16.42 -18.25
N ASN A 282 -42.45 -16.03 -18.73
CA ASN A 282 -43.30 -15.03 -18.08
C ASN A 282 -43.89 -15.52 -16.75
N SER A 283 -44.10 -16.83 -16.59
CA SER A 283 -44.68 -17.41 -15.38
C SER A 283 -43.68 -17.59 -14.23
N ASN A 284 -42.38 -17.54 -14.51
CA ASN A 284 -41.33 -17.77 -13.51
C ASN A 284 -40.82 -16.44 -12.92
N GLU A 285 -41.11 -16.19 -11.64
CA GLU A 285 -40.73 -14.96 -10.94
C GLU A 285 -39.21 -14.74 -10.84
N SER A 286 -38.41 -15.80 -10.95
CA SER A 286 -36.94 -15.73 -10.92
C SER A 286 -36.33 -15.49 -12.31
N VAL A 287 -37.14 -15.35 -13.35
CA VAL A 287 -36.70 -15.02 -14.71
C VAL A 287 -37.04 -13.57 -15.02
N ASP A 288 -36.04 -12.82 -15.46
CA ASP A 288 -36.21 -11.46 -15.95
C ASP A 288 -37.04 -11.44 -17.24
N GLY A 289 -37.93 -10.46 -17.37
CA GLY A 289 -38.84 -10.35 -18.51
C GLY A 289 -38.17 -10.12 -19.87
N ASN A 290 -36.85 -9.87 -19.90
CA ASN A 290 -36.09 -9.71 -21.14
C ASN A 290 -35.52 -11.05 -21.64
N PHE A 291 -36.35 -11.90 -22.23
CA PHE A 291 -35.91 -13.14 -22.88
C PHE A 291 -35.97 -13.07 -24.42
N LYS A 292 -35.21 -13.92 -25.09
CA LYS A 292 -35.17 -14.05 -26.56
C LYS A 292 -35.42 -15.49 -26.94
N ILE A 293 -36.38 -15.70 -27.82
CA ILE A 293 -36.72 -17.01 -28.37
C ILE A 293 -36.78 -16.88 -29.88
N ALA A 294 -36.06 -17.74 -30.60
CA ALA A 294 -36.10 -17.77 -32.05
C ALA A 294 -35.88 -19.19 -32.57
N PHE A 295 -36.56 -19.54 -33.66
CA PHE A 295 -36.14 -20.65 -34.51
C PHE A 295 -34.80 -20.27 -35.14
N SER A 296 -33.71 -20.87 -34.66
CA SER A 296 -32.35 -20.43 -34.93
C SER A 296 -31.72 -21.11 -36.14
N GLY A 297 -32.25 -22.25 -36.57
CA GLY A 297 -31.84 -22.88 -37.81
C GLY A 297 -32.14 -24.37 -37.88
N PHE A 298 -31.63 -24.98 -38.94
CA PHE A 298 -31.75 -26.40 -39.26
C PHE A 298 -30.42 -27.09 -38.92
N GLY A 299 -30.44 -28.03 -37.98
CA GLY A 299 -29.28 -28.85 -37.58
C GLY A 299 -29.30 -30.24 -38.22
N ASP A 300 -28.22 -31.01 -38.06
CA ASP A 300 -28.07 -32.31 -38.71
C ASP A 300 -29.20 -33.31 -38.38
N PHE A 301 -29.76 -33.22 -37.18
CA PHE A 301 -30.82 -34.12 -36.68
C PHE A 301 -32.04 -33.38 -36.10
N SER A 302 -32.06 -32.04 -36.14
CA SER A 302 -33.05 -31.25 -35.41
C SER A 302 -33.38 -29.90 -36.03
N LEU A 303 -34.60 -29.41 -35.79
CA LEU A 303 -35.01 -28.02 -35.95
C LEU A 303 -34.71 -27.27 -34.65
N ASN A 304 -33.82 -26.29 -34.68
CA ASN A 304 -33.26 -25.68 -33.48
C ASN A 304 -34.02 -24.43 -33.06
N ILE A 305 -34.37 -24.36 -31.78
CA ILE A 305 -34.85 -23.16 -31.10
C ILE A 305 -33.75 -22.67 -30.15
N LEU A 306 -33.32 -21.43 -30.32
CA LEU A 306 -32.46 -20.74 -29.38
C LEU A 306 -33.34 -19.99 -28.36
N PHE A 307 -33.27 -20.40 -27.11
CA PHE A 307 -33.95 -19.77 -25.99
C PHE A 307 -32.93 -19.18 -25.02
N ILE A 308 -32.91 -17.86 -24.93
CA ILE A 308 -32.07 -17.10 -23.99
C ILE A 308 -33.00 -16.44 -22.98
N TYR A 309 -32.78 -16.71 -21.70
CA TYR A 309 -33.43 -16.00 -20.60
C TYR A 309 -32.38 -15.59 -19.57
N TYR A 310 -32.76 -14.69 -18.68
CA TYR A 310 -31.87 -14.15 -17.66
C TYR A 310 -32.49 -14.41 -16.30
N ILE A 311 -31.76 -15.05 -15.39
CA ILE A 311 -32.21 -15.28 -14.02
C ILE A 311 -31.94 -14.00 -13.22
N THR A 312 -32.90 -13.58 -12.41
CA THR A 312 -32.75 -12.40 -11.54
C THR A 312 -31.63 -12.60 -10.52
N LYS A 313 -31.13 -11.52 -9.93
CA LYS A 313 -30.01 -11.58 -8.97
C LYS A 313 -30.35 -12.40 -7.73
N GLU A 314 -31.61 -12.38 -7.32
CA GLU A 314 -32.15 -13.06 -6.16
C GLU A 314 -32.52 -14.52 -6.45
N GLY A 315 -32.63 -14.90 -7.72
CA GLY A 315 -33.01 -16.25 -8.15
C GLY A 315 -31.93 -17.29 -7.87
N ASP A 316 -32.34 -18.46 -7.39
CA ASP A 316 -31.44 -19.61 -7.31
C ASP A 316 -31.18 -20.15 -8.71
N ILE A 317 -29.92 -20.03 -9.17
CA ILE A 317 -29.53 -20.39 -10.53
C ILE A 317 -29.90 -21.84 -10.88
N LEU A 318 -29.66 -22.78 -9.97
CA LEU A 318 -29.85 -24.20 -10.25
C LEU A 318 -31.33 -24.56 -10.22
N MET A 319 -32.06 -24.06 -9.23
CA MET A 319 -33.49 -24.34 -9.09
C MET A 319 -34.29 -23.65 -10.19
N THR A 320 -34.00 -22.39 -10.53
CA THR A 320 -34.66 -21.73 -11.66
C THR A 320 -34.41 -22.48 -12.97
N GLN A 321 -33.18 -22.95 -13.24
CA GLN A 321 -32.93 -23.78 -14.42
C GLN A 321 -33.69 -25.10 -14.39
N ASN A 322 -33.74 -25.78 -13.24
CA ASN A 322 -34.52 -27.00 -13.07
C ASN A 322 -36.00 -26.76 -13.39
N ASP A 323 -36.60 -25.73 -12.79
CA ASP A 323 -38.03 -25.44 -12.94
C ASP A 323 -38.36 -25.09 -14.39
N MET A 324 -37.53 -24.26 -15.03
CA MET A 324 -37.65 -23.94 -16.46
C MET A 324 -37.58 -25.21 -17.31
N ASN A 325 -36.56 -26.05 -17.10
CA ASN A 325 -36.38 -27.28 -17.89
C ASN A 325 -37.53 -28.28 -17.69
N MET A 326 -38.01 -28.44 -16.46
CA MET A 326 -39.11 -29.35 -16.14
C MET A 326 -40.43 -28.87 -16.76
N SER A 327 -40.73 -27.56 -16.68
CA SER A 327 -41.91 -26.99 -17.36
C SER A 327 -41.81 -27.11 -18.88
N ILE A 328 -40.62 -26.96 -19.47
CA ILE A 328 -40.42 -27.14 -20.91
C ILE A 328 -40.75 -28.58 -21.28
N LEU A 329 -40.16 -29.55 -20.58
CA LEU A 329 -40.37 -30.97 -20.82
C LEU A 329 -41.85 -31.37 -20.71
N GLU A 330 -42.51 -30.97 -19.63
CA GLU A 330 -43.93 -31.27 -19.39
C GLU A 330 -44.83 -30.69 -20.49
N ARG A 331 -44.69 -29.39 -20.79
CA ARG A 331 -45.60 -28.72 -21.72
C ARG A 331 -45.35 -29.09 -23.17
N PHE A 332 -44.11 -29.39 -23.54
CA PHE A 332 -43.80 -29.90 -24.88
C PHE A 332 -44.40 -31.30 -25.08
N ASN A 333 -44.29 -32.19 -24.09
CA ASN A 333 -44.89 -33.52 -24.15
C ASN A 333 -46.42 -33.47 -24.27
N ASN A 334 -47.08 -32.60 -23.50
CA ASN A 334 -48.55 -32.44 -23.55
C ASN A 334 -49.07 -31.97 -24.92
N GLU A 335 -48.24 -31.28 -25.69
CA GLU A 335 -48.58 -30.72 -27.01
C GLU A 335 -47.96 -31.54 -28.15
N ASN A 336 -47.40 -32.73 -27.85
CA ASN A 336 -46.72 -33.63 -28.79
C ASN A 336 -45.58 -32.95 -29.59
N LEU A 337 -44.84 -32.06 -28.93
CA LEU A 337 -43.61 -31.46 -29.47
C LEU A 337 -42.43 -32.35 -29.10
N GLU A 338 -41.98 -33.16 -30.06
CA GLU A 338 -40.93 -34.16 -29.80
C GLU A 338 -39.52 -33.57 -29.85
N PHE A 339 -38.74 -33.85 -28.81
CA PHE A 339 -37.31 -33.52 -28.79
C PHE A 339 -36.53 -34.42 -29.75
N ALA A 340 -35.70 -33.81 -30.57
CA ALA A 340 -34.83 -34.53 -31.47
C ALA A 340 -33.74 -35.31 -30.73
N PHE A 341 -33.40 -36.47 -31.26
CA PHE A 341 -32.26 -37.27 -30.87
C PHE A 341 -31.42 -37.56 -32.12
N PRO A 342 -30.11 -37.87 -31.98
CA PRO A 342 -29.29 -38.25 -33.12
C PRO A 342 -29.91 -39.42 -33.89
N THR A 343 -30.24 -39.20 -35.16
CA THR A 343 -30.90 -40.18 -36.04
C THR A 343 -30.08 -40.40 -37.31
N GLN A 344 -30.11 -41.62 -37.84
CA GLN A 344 -29.44 -41.95 -39.10
C GLN A 344 -30.37 -42.81 -39.95
N THR A 345 -30.44 -42.50 -41.24
CA THR A 345 -31.14 -43.33 -42.22
C THR A 345 -30.20 -44.43 -42.69
N ILE A 346 -30.56 -45.69 -42.41
CA ILE A 346 -29.78 -46.86 -42.83
C ILE A 346 -30.38 -47.43 -44.12
N TYR A 347 -29.62 -47.36 -45.22
CA TYR A 347 -29.99 -48.01 -46.47
C TYR A 347 -29.44 -49.44 -46.52
N ASN A 348 -30.31 -50.42 -46.27
CA ASN A 348 -29.94 -51.84 -46.44
C ASN A 348 -30.12 -52.25 -47.91
N ILE A 349 -29.01 -52.35 -48.64
CA ILE A 349 -29.00 -52.89 -50.01
C ILE A 349 -29.06 -54.43 -49.90
N LYS A 350 -30.19 -55.03 -50.27
CA LYS A 350 -30.29 -56.49 -50.39
C LYS A 350 -29.49 -56.95 -51.61
N SER A 351 -28.45 -57.73 -51.38
CA SER A 351 -27.65 -58.41 -52.40
C SER A 351 -28.40 -59.59 -53.01
#